data_AF-A0A1E7DKX9-F1
#
_entry.id   AF-A0A1E7DKX9-F1
#
_cell.length_a   1.000
_cell.length_b   1.000
_cell.length_c   1.000
_cell.angle_alpha   90.00
_cell.angle_beta   90.00
_cell.angle_gamma   90.00
#
_symmetry.space_group_name_H-M   'P 1'
#
loop_
_entity.id
_entity.type
_entity.pdbx_description
1 polymer ?
#
loop_
_entity_poly.entity_id
_entity_poly.type
_entity_poly.pdbx_seq_one_letter_code
_entity_poly.pdbx_strand_id
1 'polypeptide(L)'
;MRLVAVSSIQENVFLAENVLNSRGQVLLRFGAELTLPILKRLQSFGITYVYIEDARTDDIYIRPVLTEETRREAISVMSEAFSQVTNDLSADSMKFGFYKMEKQFTAVVRDIVNQIRERKEAVDLLTHLYAHDDYIFTHSLNVTIYTLALSMKLKNLTAKQTEEIGLGAMLHDVGKMLIPAPILKKPCCYI
;
A
#
# COMPACT_ATOMS: atom_id res chain seq x y z
N MET A 1 6.60 13.75 14.73
CA MET A 1 6.44 12.28 14.75
C MET A 1 7.71 11.59 14.27
N ARG A 2 8.05 10.42 14.81
CA ARG A 2 9.26 9.66 14.46
C ARG A 2 8.92 8.21 14.16
N LEU A 3 9.43 7.66 13.05
CA LEU A 3 9.32 6.24 12.75
C LEU A 3 10.32 5.47 13.61
N VAL A 4 9.82 4.51 14.40
CA VAL A 4 10.64 3.74 15.34
C VAL A 4 10.32 2.27 15.21
N ALA A 5 11.35 1.42 15.27
CA ALA A 5 11.17 -0.03 15.27
C ALA A 5 10.44 -0.44 16.55
N VAL A 6 9.38 -1.26 16.43
CA VAL A 6 8.55 -1.74 17.54
C VAL A 6 9.39 -2.43 18.62
N SER A 7 10.50 -3.06 18.24
CA SER A 7 11.47 -3.69 19.15
C SER A 7 12.29 -2.72 20.00
N SER A 8 12.35 -1.45 19.63
CA SER A 8 13.16 -0.41 20.28
C SER A 8 12.35 0.59 21.11
N ILE A 9 11.03 0.40 21.17
CA ILE A 9 10.12 1.31 21.87
C ILE A 9 10.15 1.03 23.37
N GLN A 10 10.31 2.10 24.16
CA GLN A 10 10.24 2.07 25.62
C GLN A 10 8.84 2.45 26.10
N GLU A 11 8.58 2.26 27.40
CA GLU A 11 7.29 2.58 28.01
C GLU A 11 6.98 4.10 27.98
N ASN A 12 5.71 4.48 28.08
CA ASN A 12 5.20 5.86 27.99
C ASN A 12 5.37 6.54 26.62
N VAL A 13 5.25 5.78 25.54
CA VAL A 13 5.30 6.32 24.17
C VAL A 13 3.90 6.25 23.55
N PHE A 14 3.48 7.35 22.91
CA PHE A 14 2.18 7.46 22.26
C PHE A 14 2.30 7.34 20.75
N LEU A 15 1.27 6.73 20.16
CA LEU A 15 1.18 6.48 18.73
C LEU A 15 0.80 7.77 17.97
N ALA A 16 1.62 8.16 16.99
CA ALA A 16 1.40 9.38 16.21
C ALA A 16 0.50 9.19 14.97
N GLU A 17 0.15 7.95 14.60
CA GLU A 17 -0.76 7.64 13.48
C GLU A 17 -1.54 6.35 13.73
N ASN A 18 -2.72 6.19 13.11
CA ASN A 18 -3.46 4.92 13.20
C ASN A 18 -2.64 3.76 12.64
N VAL A 19 -2.57 2.66 13.39
CA VAL A 19 -2.04 1.39 12.88
C VAL A 19 -3.17 0.60 12.27
N LEU A 20 -2.99 0.18 11.02
CA LEU A 20 -3.98 -0.56 10.25
C LEU A 20 -3.56 -2.03 10.09
N ASN A 21 -4.50 -2.91 9.76
CA ASN A 21 -4.17 -4.24 9.26
C ASN A 21 -4.08 -4.24 7.73
N SER A 22 -3.69 -5.38 7.16
CA SER A 22 -3.60 -5.59 5.70
C SER A 22 -4.90 -5.34 4.93
N ARG A 23 -6.06 -5.28 5.61
CA ARG A 23 -7.38 -4.97 5.03
C ARG A 23 -7.80 -3.52 5.26
N GLY A 24 -6.91 -2.65 5.74
CA GLY A 24 -7.19 -1.24 6.02
C GLY A 24 -8.08 -0.99 7.25
N GLN A 25 -8.29 -2.00 8.09
CA GLN A 25 -9.04 -1.84 9.35
C GLN A 25 -8.10 -1.32 10.44
N VAL A 26 -8.59 -0.38 11.26
CA VAL A 26 -7.81 0.20 12.35
C VAL A 26 -7.59 -0.84 13.46
N LEU A 27 -6.33 -1.18 13.74
CA LEU A 27 -5.89 -2.02 14.85
C LEU A 27 -5.60 -1.21 16.11
N LEU A 28 -4.97 -0.04 15.94
CA LEU A 28 -4.63 0.88 17.02
C LEU A 28 -4.92 2.30 16.56
N ARG A 29 -5.60 3.10 17.39
CA ARG A 29 -5.92 4.50 17.06
C ARG A 29 -4.77 5.43 17.43
N PHE A 30 -4.68 6.54 16.71
CA PHE A 30 -3.88 7.71 17.07
C PHE A 30 -4.03 8.06 18.56
N GLY A 31 -2.93 8.40 19.23
CA GLY A 31 -2.87 8.74 20.65
C GLY A 31 -2.92 7.53 21.59
N ALA A 32 -2.93 6.30 21.07
CA ALA A 32 -2.86 5.11 21.91
C ALA A 32 -1.47 4.96 22.55
N GLU A 33 -1.45 4.58 23.83
CA GLU A 33 -0.22 4.28 24.55
C GLU A 33 0.35 2.92 24.12
N LEU A 34 1.63 2.87 23.80
CA LEU A 34 2.34 1.67 23.37
C LEU A 34 2.86 0.87 24.57
N THR A 35 1.98 0.07 25.17
CA THR A 35 2.35 -0.85 26.25
C THR A 35 3.03 -2.12 25.72
N LEU A 36 3.81 -2.82 26.56
CA LEU A 36 4.49 -4.08 26.18
C LEU A 36 3.54 -5.15 25.58
N PRO A 37 2.31 -5.37 26.09
CA PRO A 37 1.35 -6.28 25.45
C PRO A 37 0.96 -5.84 24.04
N ILE A 38 0.79 -4.54 23.80
CA ILE A 38 0.47 -3.97 22.48
C ILE A 38 1.66 -4.17 21.53
N LEU A 39 2.87 -3.87 21.97
CA LEU A 39 4.09 -4.05 21.16
C LEU A 39 4.29 -5.50 20.73
N LYS A 40 4.10 -6.47 21.65
CA LYS A 40 4.14 -7.91 21.30
C LYS A 40 3.07 -8.29 20.28
N ARG A 41 1.87 -7.71 20.40
CA ARG A 41 0.76 -7.98 19.50
C ARG A 41 1.02 -7.39 18.11
N LEU A 42 1.57 -6.18 18.02
CA LEU A 42 2.01 -5.56 16.77
C LEU A 42 3.04 -6.44 16.05
N GLN A 43 4.06 -6.93 16.77
CA GLN A 43 5.04 -7.87 16.22
C GLN A 43 4.42 -9.16 15.71
N SER A 44 3.44 -9.71 16.44
CA SER A 44 2.71 -10.93 15.99
C SER A 44 1.90 -10.71 14.71
N PHE A 45 1.55 -9.46 14.40
CA PHE A 45 0.91 -9.05 13.15
C PHE A 45 1.90 -8.65 12.06
N GLY A 46 3.21 -8.88 12.25
CA GLY A 46 4.26 -8.52 11.29
C GLY A 46 4.62 -7.03 11.29
N ILE A 47 4.02 -6.23 12.16
CA ILE A 47 4.24 -4.77 12.20
C ILE A 47 5.56 -4.50 12.93
N THR A 48 6.56 -4.09 12.16
CA THR A 48 7.94 -3.92 12.63
C THR A 48 8.29 -2.47 12.98
N TYR A 49 7.57 -1.50 12.41
CA TYR A 49 7.76 -0.07 12.64
C TYR A 49 6.43 0.62 12.92
N VAL A 50 6.45 1.64 13.78
CA VAL A 50 5.30 2.52 14.04
C VAL A 50 5.75 3.97 14.18
N TYR A 51 4.86 4.90 13.86
CA TYR A 51 5.09 6.31 14.13
C TYR A 51 4.73 6.64 15.57
N ILE A 52 5.67 7.25 16.29
CA ILE A 52 5.48 7.71 17.66
C ILE A 52 5.52 9.23 17.74
N GLU A 53 4.88 9.77 18.77
CA GLU A 53 4.99 11.19 19.10
C GLU A 53 6.43 11.50 19.54
N ASP A 54 7.00 12.58 18.99
CA ASP A 54 8.34 13.03 19.30
C ASP A 54 8.38 14.56 19.17
N ALA A 55 8.60 15.24 20.30
CA ALA A 55 8.61 16.69 20.40
C ALA A 55 9.73 17.36 19.58
N ARG A 56 10.75 16.60 19.15
CA ARG A 56 11.85 17.10 18.31
C ARG A 56 11.55 17.04 16.82
N THR A 57 10.45 16.37 16.44
CA THR A 57 10.00 16.24 15.04
C THR A 57 8.53 16.59 14.91
N ASP A 58 8.00 17.40 15.83
CA ASP A 58 6.60 17.85 15.85
C ASP A 58 6.22 18.63 14.57
N ASP A 59 7.22 19.17 13.87
CA ASP A 59 7.14 19.85 12.59
C ASP A 59 7.15 18.93 11.37
N ILE A 60 7.54 17.66 11.52
CA ILE A 60 7.60 16.67 10.43
C ILE A 60 6.34 15.81 10.50
N TYR A 61 5.30 16.24 9.81
CA TYR A 61 4.07 15.46 9.61
C TYR A 61 4.13 14.77 8.24
N ILE A 62 4.34 13.46 8.22
CA ILE A 62 4.32 12.71 6.96
C ILE A 62 2.86 12.63 6.53
N ARG A 63 2.52 13.31 5.43
CA ARG A 63 1.14 13.28 4.95
C ARG A 63 0.96 12.01 4.13
N PRO A 64 -0.08 11.22 4.41
CA PRO A 64 -0.40 10.12 3.53
C PRO A 64 -0.66 10.64 2.11
N VAL A 65 -0.03 9.98 1.15
CA VAL A 65 -0.15 10.33 -0.28
C VAL A 65 -1.57 10.10 -0.74
N LEU A 66 -2.16 8.99 -0.27
CA LEU A 66 -3.55 8.61 -0.52
C LEU A 66 -4.38 8.78 0.74
N THR A 67 -5.62 9.20 0.58
CA THR A 67 -6.62 9.09 1.65
C THR A 67 -6.85 7.62 2.02
N GLU A 68 -7.35 7.38 3.23
CA GLU A 68 -7.71 6.04 3.69
C GLU A 68 -8.83 5.43 2.84
N GLU A 69 -9.75 6.27 2.36
CA GLU A 69 -10.82 5.90 1.46
C GLU A 69 -10.26 5.38 0.12
N THR A 70 -9.41 6.14 -0.56
CA THR A 70 -8.81 5.74 -1.84
C THR A 70 -7.92 4.51 -1.69
N ARG A 71 -7.17 4.40 -0.59
CA ARG A 71 -6.35 3.22 -0.29
C ARG A 71 -7.22 1.97 -0.16
N ARG A 72 -8.33 2.05 0.60
CA ARG A 72 -9.27 0.94 0.76
C ARG A 72 -9.95 0.55 -0.54
N GLU A 73 -10.39 1.54 -1.32
CA GLU A 73 -11.00 1.31 -2.62
C GLU A 73 -10.03 0.60 -3.57
N ALA A 74 -8.79 1.08 -3.67
CA ALA A 74 -7.75 0.45 -4.49
C ALA A 74 -7.52 -1.01 -4.09
N ILE A 75 -7.35 -1.27 -2.79
CA ILE A 75 -7.18 -2.64 -2.28
C ILE A 75 -8.40 -3.51 -2.59
N SER A 76 -9.61 -2.98 -2.45
CA SER A 76 -10.85 -3.71 -2.73
C SER A 76 -10.94 -4.09 -4.21
N VAL A 77 -10.72 -3.14 -5.12
CA VAL A 77 -10.76 -3.36 -6.57
C VAL A 77 -9.71 -4.40 -6.98
N MET A 78 -8.50 -4.32 -6.44
CA MET A 78 -7.46 -5.31 -6.74
C MET A 78 -7.79 -6.69 -6.19
N SER A 79 -8.30 -6.78 -4.96
CA SER A 79 -8.70 -8.06 -4.34
C SER A 79 -9.81 -8.74 -5.14
N GLU A 80 -10.81 -7.98 -5.59
CA GLU A 80 -11.90 -8.49 -6.43
C GLU A 80 -11.37 -9.00 -7.78
N ALA A 81 -10.51 -8.21 -8.43
CA ALA A 81 -9.93 -8.57 -9.71
C ALA A 81 -9.06 -9.83 -9.66
N PHE A 82 -8.22 -9.93 -8.64
CA PHE A 82 -7.32 -11.06 -8.48
C PHE A 82 -8.13 -12.34 -8.18
N SER A 83 -9.20 -12.22 -7.37
CA SER A 83 -10.11 -13.35 -7.09
C SER A 83 -10.84 -13.81 -8.35
N GLN A 84 -11.29 -12.89 -9.20
CA GLN A 84 -11.92 -13.25 -10.48
C GLN A 84 -10.94 -13.97 -11.39
N VAL A 85 -9.70 -13.49 -11.54
CA VAL A 85 -8.68 -14.16 -12.36
C VAL A 85 -8.39 -15.59 -11.87
N THR A 86 -8.42 -15.84 -10.56
CA THR A 86 -8.25 -17.20 -10.03
C THR A 86 -9.44 -18.12 -10.25
N ASN A 87 -10.66 -17.56 -10.28
CA ASN A 87 -11.90 -18.33 -10.47
C ASN A 87 -12.22 -18.55 -11.96
N ASP A 88 -11.85 -17.61 -12.81
CA ASP A 88 -12.08 -17.60 -14.25
C ASP A 88 -10.80 -17.90 -15.03
N LEU A 89 -10.40 -19.18 -15.00
CA LEU A 89 -9.24 -19.67 -15.77
C LEU A 89 -9.55 -19.89 -17.27
N SER A 90 -10.81 -19.72 -17.69
CA SER A 90 -11.20 -19.85 -19.10
C SER A 90 -10.98 -18.54 -19.84
N ALA A 91 -10.40 -18.59 -21.05
CA ALA A 91 -10.03 -17.41 -21.82
C ALA A 91 -11.23 -16.48 -22.15
N ASP A 92 -12.43 -17.04 -22.31
CA ASP A 92 -13.66 -16.27 -22.61
C ASP A 92 -14.23 -15.56 -21.37
N SER A 93 -14.24 -16.21 -20.20
CA SER A 93 -14.71 -15.56 -18.96
C SER A 93 -13.71 -14.52 -18.44
N MET A 94 -12.41 -14.77 -18.62
CA MET A 94 -11.36 -13.81 -18.28
C MET A 94 -11.51 -12.49 -19.06
N LYS A 95 -11.74 -12.55 -20.38
CA LYS A 95 -11.99 -11.35 -21.21
C LYS A 95 -13.19 -10.54 -20.74
N PHE A 96 -14.27 -11.21 -20.35
CA PHE A 96 -15.50 -10.56 -19.90
C PHE A 96 -15.35 -9.91 -18.52
N GLY A 97 -14.65 -10.57 -17.58
CA GLY A 97 -14.32 -10.03 -16.27
C GLY A 97 -13.46 -8.75 -16.35
N PHE A 98 -12.40 -8.76 -17.17
CA PHE A 98 -11.50 -7.61 -17.32
C PHE A 98 -12.19 -6.37 -17.90
N TYR A 99 -13.08 -6.53 -18.88
CA TYR A 99 -13.81 -5.40 -19.48
C TYR A 99 -14.70 -4.67 -18.48
N LYS A 100 -15.29 -5.40 -17.53
CA LYS A 100 -16.13 -4.82 -16.47
C LYS A 100 -15.27 -4.08 -15.42
N MET A 101 -14.08 -4.59 -15.14
CA MET A 101 -13.17 -4.04 -14.14
C MET A 101 -12.36 -2.85 -14.64
N GLU A 102 -12.10 -2.75 -15.95
CA GLU A 102 -11.34 -1.64 -16.56
C GLU A 102 -11.81 -0.26 -16.07
N LYS A 103 -13.13 -0.05 -16.00
CA LYS A 103 -13.71 1.21 -15.52
C LYS A 103 -13.41 1.50 -14.06
N GLN A 104 -13.49 0.48 -13.19
CA GLN A 104 -13.20 0.62 -11.76
C GLN A 104 -11.73 0.93 -11.54
N PHE A 105 -10.83 0.18 -12.19
CA PHE A 105 -9.40 0.45 -12.09
C PHE A 105 -9.04 1.84 -12.62
N THR A 106 -9.60 2.24 -13.76
CA THR A 106 -9.33 3.56 -14.35
C THR A 106 -9.77 4.68 -13.41
N ALA A 107 -10.92 4.53 -12.74
CA ALA A 107 -11.41 5.50 -11.76
C ALA A 107 -10.45 5.61 -10.56
N VAL A 108 -10.03 4.48 -9.98
CA VAL A 108 -9.09 4.44 -8.86
C VAL A 108 -7.72 5.03 -9.26
N VAL A 109 -7.17 4.63 -10.41
CA VAL A 109 -5.88 5.16 -10.89
C VAL A 109 -5.96 6.67 -11.10
N ARG A 110 -7.07 7.18 -11.66
CA ARG A 110 -7.26 8.61 -11.84
C ARG A 110 -7.31 9.36 -10.50
N ASP A 111 -7.98 8.81 -9.50
CA ASP A 111 -8.02 9.39 -8.16
C ASP A 111 -6.63 9.42 -7.50
N ILE A 112 -5.88 8.31 -7.60
CA ILE A 112 -4.48 8.22 -7.16
C ILE A 112 -3.61 9.27 -7.86
N VAL A 113 -3.73 9.41 -9.18
CA VAL A 113 -2.99 10.43 -9.94
C VAL A 113 -3.31 11.84 -9.44
N ASN A 114 -4.58 12.15 -9.21
CA ASN A 114 -4.99 13.48 -8.72
C ASN A 114 -4.40 13.77 -7.33
N GLN A 115 -4.47 12.82 -6.41
CA GLN A 115 -3.91 12.99 -5.06
C GLN A 115 -2.39 13.13 -5.09
N ILE A 116 -1.69 12.39 -5.96
CA ILE A 116 -0.24 12.57 -6.18
C ILE A 116 0.05 13.97 -6.74
N ARG A 117 -0.76 14.51 -7.66
CA ARG A 117 -0.57 15.88 -8.21
C ARG A 117 -0.66 16.96 -7.15
N GLU A 118 -1.54 16.77 -6.18
CA GLU A 118 -1.74 17.71 -5.07
C GLU A 118 -0.59 17.69 -4.06
N ARG A 119 0.27 16.66 -4.08
CA ARG A 119 1.43 16.53 -3.21
C ARG A 119 2.68 17.09 -3.89
N LYS A 120 3.32 18.07 -3.24
CA LYS A 120 4.50 18.77 -3.79
C LYS A 120 5.81 18.02 -3.57
N GLU A 121 5.87 17.12 -2.61
CA GLU A 121 7.12 16.52 -2.12
C GLU A 121 7.20 15.03 -2.45
N ALA A 122 8.31 14.62 -3.06
CA ALA A 122 8.55 13.23 -3.42
C ALA A 122 8.91 12.34 -2.21
N VAL A 123 9.27 12.95 -1.08
CA VAL A 123 9.71 12.26 0.14
C VAL A 123 8.55 11.52 0.81
N ASP A 124 7.35 12.12 0.82
CA ASP A 124 6.12 11.51 1.36
C ASP A 124 5.76 10.17 0.70
N LEU A 125 6.14 9.99 -0.57
CA LEU A 125 5.90 8.77 -1.31
C LEU A 125 6.72 7.61 -0.72
N LEU A 126 8.00 7.84 -0.43
CA LEU A 126 8.96 6.81 -0.04
C LEU A 126 8.79 6.29 1.40
N THR A 127 8.21 7.09 2.30
CA THR A 127 8.15 6.71 3.73
C THR A 127 7.05 5.69 4.05
N HIS A 128 6.08 5.47 3.16
CA HIS A 128 5.00 4.51 3.36
C HIS A 128 5.42 3.04 3.20
N LEU A 129 6.65 2.77 2.73
CA LEU A 129 7.17 1.41 2.51
C LEU A 129 7.28 0.57 3.80
N TYR A 130 7.53 1.19 4.95
CA TYR A 130 7.98 0.47 6.14
C TYR A 130 6.89 -0.19 6.99
N ALA A 131 5.60 0.04 6.70
CA ALA A 131 4.54 -0.31 7.65
C ALA A 131 3.80 -1.64 7.39
N HIS A 132 3.80 -2.20 6.16
CA HIS A 132 2.86 -3.27 5.80
C HIS A 132 3.39 -4.26 4.74
N ASP A 133 4.48 -4.95 5.03
CA ASP A 133 5.16 -5.84 4.07
C ASP A 133 4.44 -7.17 3.76
N ASP A 134 3.33 -7.51 4.42
CA ASP A 134 2.74 -8.85 4.28
C ASP A 134 1.59 -8.97 3.27
N TYR A 135 1.25 -7.92 2.51
CA TYR A 135 0.12 -7.96 1.58
C TYR A 135 0.54 -7.62 0.15
N ILE A 136 0.42 -8.61 -0.76
CA ILE A 136 0.72 -8.46 -2.20
C ILE A 136 0.00 -7.25 -2.81
N PHE A 137 -1.20 -6.93 -2.34
CA PHE A 137 -1.93 -5.77 -2.84
C PHE A 137 -1.38 -4.45 -2.30
N THR A 138 -0.85 -4.43 -1.07
CA THR A 138 -0.14 -3.25 -0.54
C THR A 138 1.17 -3.03 -1.30
N HIS A 139 1.90 -4.11 -1.61
CA HIS A 139 3.07 -4.04 -2.47
C HIS A 139 2.72 -3.44 -3.84
N SER A 140 1.74 -4.02 -4.53
CA SER A 140 1.33 -3.54 -5.84
C SER A 140 0.79 -2.10 -5.80
N LEU A 141 0.03 -1.70 -4.78
CA LEU A 141 -0.41 -0.32 -4.60
C LEU A 141 0.77 0.64 -4.40
N ASN A 142 1.75 0.28 -3.57
CA ASN A 142 2.95 1.08 -3.37
C ASN A 142 3.74 1.23 -4.69
N VAL A 143 3.95 0.12 -5.43
CA VAL A 143 4.57 0.14 -6.77
C VAL A 143 3.80 1.05 -7.73
N THR A 144 2.47 1.02 -7.72
CA THR A 144 1.63 1.93 -8.52
C THR A 144 1.87 3.39 -8.18
N ILE A 145 1.90 3.74 -6.89
CA ILE A 145 2.14 5.11 -6.43
C ILE A 145 3.52 5.60 -6.92
N TYR A 146 4.57 4.80 -6.77
CA TYR A 146 5.91 5.15 -7.23
C TYR A 146 6.00 5.30 -8.74
N THR A 147 5.42 4.35 -9.47
CA THR A 147 5.43 4.34 -10.93
C THR A 147 4.70 5.56 -11.48
N LEU A 148 3.55 5.89 -10.92
CA LEU A 148 2.78 7.09 -11.29
C LEU A 148 3.56 8.37 -10.98
N ALA A 149 4.09 8.50 -9.76
CA ALA A 149 4.88 9.67 -9.38
C ALA A 149 6.09 9.86 -10.28
N LEU A 150 6.81 8.78 -10.63
CA LEU A 150 7.93 8.83 -11.57
C LEU A 150 7.45 9.23 -12.97
N SER A 151 6.37 8.62 -13.46
CA SER A 151 5.81 8.93 -14.79
C SER A 151 5.45 10.41 -14.93
N MET A 152 4.97 11.04 -13.87
CA MET A 152 4.61 12.46 -13.85
C MET A 152 5.82 13.39 -13.84
N LYS A 153 7.01 12.88 -13.48
CA LYS A 153 8.29 13.62 -13.59
C LYS A 153 8.96 13.42 -14.95
N LEU A 154 8.61 12.37 -15.68
CA LEU A 154 9.09 12.15 -17.05
C LEU A 154 8.45 13.17 -18.00
N LYS A 155 9.26 13.78 -18.86
CA LYS A 155 8.76 14.68 -19.92
C LYS A 155 8.14 13.84 -21.04
N ASN A 156 7.05 14.34 -21.63
CA ASN A 156 6.36 13.79 -22.82
C ASN A 156 5.39 12.61 -22.59
N LEU A 157 4.91 12.37 -21.38
CA LEU A 157 3.79 11.47 -21.16
C LEU A 157 2.46 12.23 -21.16
N THR A 158 1.51 11.74 -21.95
CA THR A 158 0.12 12.23 -21.92
C THR A 158 -0.59 11.72 -20.66
N ALA A 159 -1.66 12.40 -20.24
CA ALA A 159 -2.46 11.95 -19.10
C ALA A 159 -2.98 10.51 -19.29
N LYS A 160 -3.39 10.16 -20.51
CA LYS A 160 -3.83 8.80 -20.85
C LYS A 160 -2.71 7.77 -20.67
N GLN A 161 -1.50 8.05 -21.12
CA GLN A 161 -0.35 7.15 -20.94
C GLN A 161 0.01 6.98 -19.46
N THR A 162 -0.07 8.05 -18.66
CA THR A 162 0.10 7.96 -17.20
C THR A 162 -0.96 7.05 -16.57
N GLU A 163 -2.23 7.16 -16.98
CA GLU A 163 -3.30 6.27 -16.51
C GLU A 163 -3.04 4.79 -16.91
N GLU A 164 -2.63 4.54 -18.15
CA GLU A 164 -2.29 3.19 -18.64
C GLU A 164 -1.09 2.59 -17.88
N ILE A 165 -0.07 3.40 -17.59
CA ILE A 165 1.08 3.00 -16.76
C ILE A 165 0.63 2.64 -15.34
N GLY A 166 -0.25 3.46 -14.74
CA GLY A 166 -0.80 3.18 -13.41
C GLY A 166 -1.60 1.88 -13.36
N LEU A 167 -2.43 1.63 -14.38
CA LEU A 167 -3.18 0.39 -14.53
C LEU A 167 -2.25 -0.83 -14.62
N GLY A 168 -1.21 -0.74 -15.46
CA GLY A 168 -0.20 -1.78 -15.60
C GLY A 168 0.54 -2.07 -14.30
N ALA A 169 0.95 -1.02 -13.57
CA ALA A 169 1.61 -1.17 -12.28
C ALA A 169 0.69 -1.82 -11.23
N MET A 170 -0.59 -1.48 -11.22
CA MET A 170 -1.56 -2.02 -10.25
C MET A 170 -1.85 -3.50 -10.49
N LEU A 171 -1.76 -3.94 -11.75
CA LEU A 171 -2.04 -5.32 -12.17
C LEU A 171 -0.79 -6.19 -12.36
N HIS A 172 0.43 -5.64 -12.28
CA HIS A 172 1.66 -6.32 -12.71
C HIS A 172 1.87 -7.70 -12.07
N ASP A 173 1.42 -7.86 -10.82
CA ASP A 173 1.58 -9.06 -10.02
C ASP A 173 0.36 -9.99 -10.02
N VAL A 174 -0.68 -9.72 -10.82
CA VAL A 174 -1.90 -10.55 -10.86
C VAL A 174 -1.60 -12.02 -11.18
N GLY A 175 -0.60 -12.28 -12.03
CA GLY A 175 -0.16 -13.64 -12.36
C GLY A 175 0.45 -14.41 -11.19
N LYS A 176 0.96 -13.72 -10.16
CA LYS A 176 1.51 -14.39 -8.96
C LYS A 176 0.43 -15.14 -8.18
N MET A 177 -0.86 -14.81 -8.37
CA MET A 177 -1.98 -15.53 -7.75
C MET A 177 -2.12 -16.97 -8.26
N LEU A 178 -1.57 -17.28 -9.43
CA LEU A 178 -1.57 -18.63 -10.00
C LEU A 178 -0.38 -19.46 -9.52
N ILE A 179 0.55 -18.86 -8.77
CA ILE A 179 1.77 -19.53 -8.30
C ILE A 179 1.49 -20.18 -6.93
N PRO A 180 1.80 -21.48 -6.75
CA PRO A 180 1.68 -22.15 -5.46
C PRO A 180 2.47 -21.44 -4.34
N ALA A 181 1.87 -21.33 -3.16
CA ALA A 181 2.47 -20.66 -2.00
C ALA A 181 3.90 -21.13 -1.65
N PRO A 182 4.26 -22.44 -1.73
CA PRO A 182 5.62 -22.89 -1.45
C PRO A 182 6.68 -22.33 -2.41
N ILE A 183 6.28 -21.99 -3.65
CA ILE A 183 7.17 -21.38 -4.64
C ILE A 183 7.24 -19.88 -4.41
N LEU A 184 6.07 -19.24 -4.20
CA LEU A 184 5.98 -17.79 -4.02
C LEU A 184 6.67 -17.31 -2.73
N LYS A 185 6.57 -18.09 -1.65
CA LYS A 185 7.18 -17.80 -0.34
C LYS A 185 8.51 -18.51 -0.13
N LYS A 186 9.13 -19.03 -1.18
CA LYS A 186 10.42 -19.71 -1.07
C LYS A 186 11.43 -18.70 -0.50
N PRO A 187 12.05 -18.96 0.67
CA PRO A 187 13.05 -18.07 1.22
C PRO A 187 14.20 -17.93 0.22
N CYS A 188 14.60 -16.70 -0.11
CA CYS A 188 15.83 -16.50 -0.88
C CYS A 188 17.00 -16.96 0.00
N CYS A 189 18.02 -17.57 -0.61
CA CYS A 189 19.23 -17.95 0.11
C CYS A 189 19.77 -16.74 0.86
N TYR A 190 19.86 -16.85 2.19
CA TYR A 190 20.78 -16.02 2.97
C TYR A 190 22.18 -16.36 2.46
N ILE A 191 22.81 -15.41 1.77
CA ILE A 191 24.25 -15.39 1.51
C ILE A 191 24.86 -14.46 2.56
#